data_AF-C5LV26-F1
#
_entry.id   AF-C5LV26-F1
#
_cell.length_a   1.000
_cell.length_b   1.000
_cell.length_c   1.000
_cell.angle_alpha   90.00
_cell.angle_beta   90.00
_cell.angle_gamma   90.00
#
_symmetry.space_group_name_H-M   'P 1'
#
loop_
_entity.id
_entity.type
_entity.pdbx_description
1 polymer ?
#
loop_
_entity_poly.entity_id
_entity_poly.type
_entity_poly.pdbx_seq_one_letter_code
_entity_poly.pdbx_strand_id
1 'polypeptide(L)'
;MRLSPPNCNSVGLFSGSGGFKLGSNYAPTLMPAKTASKEGYTQILWLLPLRDGEGQLKHHITEVGSMNVFFVFEDDRGVEIATPPTKDIVLPGITRDSVLKILGADGKVRVSERDVTMEELLERYRRREVPALVRLYALLKV
;
A
#
# COMPACT_ATOMS: atom_id res chain seq x y z
N MET A 1 -3.05 13.16 -1.42
CA MET A 1 -2.60 12.08 -0.52
C MET A 1 -2.01 12.73 0.72
N ARG A 2 -2.58 12.53 1.92
CA ARG A 2 -1.94 12.98 3.16
C ARG A 2 -1.44 11.74 3.90
N LEU A 3 -0.16 11.74 4.25
CA LEU A 3 0.44 10.74 5.12
C LEU A 3 -0.25 10.83 6.49
N SER A 4 -0.32 9.73 7.23
CA SER A 4 -0.82 9.74 8.61
C SER A 4 -0.13 10.87 9.41
N PRO A 5 -0.86 11.65 10.22
CA PRO A 5 -0.27 12.76 10.95
C PRO A 5 0.89 12.29 11.84
N PRO A 6 1.92 13.12 12.08
CA PRO A 6 3.15 12.74 12.81
C PRO A 6 2.90 12.28 14.26
N ASN A 7 1.72 12.59 14.81
CA ASN A 7 1.31 12.25 16.17
C ASN A 7 0.32 11.08 16.20
N CYS A 8 0.02 10.51 15.04
CA CYS A 8 -0.69 9.25 14.92
C CYS A 8 0.36 8.18 15.18
N ASN A 9 0.59 7.85 16.46
CA ASN A 9 1.21 6.59 16.84
C ASN A 9 0.48 5.52 16.05
N SER A 10 1.11 5.05 14.96
CA SER A 10 0.78 3.88 14.16
C SER A 10 -0.56 3.27 14.59
N VAL A 11 -1.68 3.74 14.03
CA VAL A 11 -2.99 3.11 14.31
C VAL A 11 -2.89 1.73 13.72
N GLY A 12 -2.47 0.83 14.58
CA GLY A 12 -1.99 -0.44 14.18
C GLY A 12 -3.14 -1.37 13.94
N LEU A 13 -3.13 -1.96 12.76
CA LEU A 13 -3.25 -3.40 12.62
C LEU A 13 -2.16 -4.19 13.42
N PHE A 14 -1.37 -3.53 14.29
CA PHE A 14 -0.15 -4.01 14.95
C PHE A 14 -0.40 -4.84 16.23
N SER A 15 -1.33 -5.79 16.19
CA SER A 15 -1.39 -6.88 17.18
C SER A 15 -0.79 -8.20 16.64
N GLY A 16 0.03 -8.14 15.59
CA GLY A 16 0.51 -9.35 14.89
C GLY A 16 -0.61 -10.12 14.17
N SER A 17 -1.82 -9.56 14.14
CA SER A 17 -3.02 -10.20 13.57
C SER A 17 -3.45 -9.59 12.24
N GLY A 18 -2.65 -8.72 11.62
CA GLY A 18 -2.96 -8.08 10.34
C GLY A 18 -3.17 -9.08 9.20
N GLY A 19 -2.46 -10.21 9.25
CA GLY A 19 -2.62 -11.34 8.34
C GLY A 19 -3.93 -12.12 8.49
N PHE A 20 -4.79 -11.76 9.46
CA PHE A 20 -6.06 -12.41 9.72
C PHE A 20 -7.23 -11.42 9.66
N LYS A 21 -8.40 -11.89 9.24
CA LYS A 21 -9.60 -11.04 9.09
C LYS A 21 -10.36 -10.87 10.41
N LEU A 22 -9.70 -10.28 11.41
CA LEU A 22 -10.27 -10.08 12.75
C LEU A 22 -10.93 -8.71 12.89
N GLY A 23 -12.07 -8.63 13.57
CA GLY A 23 -12.78 -7.37 13.84
C GLY A 23 -11.94 -6.32 14.56
N SER A 24 -11.01 -6.76 15.41
CA SER A 24 -10.04 -5.92 16.14
C SER A 24 -9.15 -5.08 15.21
N ASN A 25 -8.91 -5.55 13.98
CA ASN A 25 -8.11 -4.83 13.00
C ASN A 25 -8.87 -3.65 12.38
N TYR A 26 -10.21 -3.67 12.42
CA TYR A 26 -11.05 -2.68 11.73
C TYR A 26 -11.55 -1.58 12.66
N ALA A 27 -11.94 -1.90 13.90
CA ALA A 27 -12.49 -0.91 14.83
C ALA A 27 -11.56 0.32 15.06
N PRO A 28 -10.23 0.16 15.20
CA PRO A 28 -9.32 1.30 15.36
C PRO A 28 -9.22 2.19 14.11
N THR A 29 -9.56 1.66 12.93
CA THR A 29 -9.45 2.40 11.66
C THR A 29 -10.57 3.43 11.46
N LEU A 30 -11.69 3.32 12.19
CA LEU A 30 -12.87 4.16 12.01
C LEU A 30 -12.60 5.64 12.31
N MET A 31 -11.83 5.94 13.36
CA MET A 31 -11.52 7.32 13.72
C MET A 31 -10.58 7.99 12.71
N PRO A 32 -9.45 7.38 12.30
CA PRO A 32 -8.65 7.86 11.18
C PRO A 32 -9.47 8.04 9.90
N ALA A 33 -10.34 7.07 9.55
CA ALA A 33 -11.14 7.13 8.32
C ALA A 33 -12.11 8.31 8.34
N LYS A 34 -12.74 8.58 9.50
CA LYS A 34 -13.59 9.75 9.70
C LYS A 34 -12.80 11.06 9.55
N THR A 35 -11.59 11.14 10.08
CA THR A 35 -10.72 12.31 9.90
C THR A 35 -10.34 12.51 8.43
N ALA A 36 -9.91 11.45 7.75
CA ALA A 36 -9.57 11.51 6.33
C ALA A 36 -10.77 11.95 5.47
N SER A 37 -11.97 11.43 5.77
CA SER A 37 -13.22 11.81 5.10
C SER A 37 -13.56 13.28 5.28
N LYS A 38 -13.41 13.83 6.50
CA LYS A 38 -13.60 15.27 6.77
C LYS A 38 -12.65 16.16 5.99
N GLU A 39 -11.45 15.66 5.66
CA GLU A 39 -10.46 16.39 4.86
C GLU A 39 -10.65 16.22 3.34
N GLY A 40 -11.71 15.52 2.91
CA GLY A 40 -12.04 15.27 1.51
C GLY A 40 -11.33 14.06 0.89
N TYR A 41 -10.74 13.18 1.70
CA TYR A 41 -10.13 11.94 1.23
C TYR A 41 -11.11 10.76 1.30
N THR A 42 -11.02 9.85 0.34
CA THR A 42 -11.92 8.69 0.23
C THR A 42 -11.42 7.48 1.01
N GLN A 43 -10.10 7.31 1.10
CA GLN A 43 -9.44 6.16 1.72
C GLN A 43 -8.13 6.59 2.40
N ILE A 44 -7.63 5.72 3.28
CA ILE A 44 -6.33 5.88 3.95
C ILE A 44 -5.30 4.98 3.27
N LEU A 45 -4.11 5.51 3.00
CA LEU A 45 -2.96 4.66 2.74
C LEU A 45 -2.24 4.35 4.05
N TRP A 46 -2.12 3.07 4.38
CA TRP A 46 -1.43 2.62 5.59
C TRP A 46 0.08 2.58 5.36
N LEU A 47 0.80 3.18 6.31
CA LEU A 47 2.25 3.26 6.29
C LEU A 47 2.82 2.61 7.54
N LEU A 48 3.81 1.76 7.34
CA LEU A 48 4.57 1.10 8.39
C LEU A 48 5.99 1.69 8.41
N PRO A 49 6.35 2.43 9.47
CA PRO A 49 7.71 2.94 9.62
C PRO A 49 8.65 1.78 10.01
N LEU A 50 9.62 1.47 9.16
CA LEU A 50 10.69 0.49 9.43
C LEU A 50 12.05 1.12 9.18
N ARG A 51 13.10 0.58 9.81
CA ARG A 51 14.47 0.94 9.49
C ARG A 51 15.00 0.02 8.39
N ASP A 52 15.67 0.59 7.41
CA ASP A 52 16.41 -0.16 6.39
C ASP A 52 17.74 -0.71 6.94
N GLY A 53 18.51 -1.42 6.09
CA GLY A 53 19.79 -2.04 6.47
C GLY A 53 20.85 -1.03 6.89
N GLU A 54 20.70 0.22 6.45
CA GLU A 54 21.55 1.36 6.78
C GLU A 54 21.03 2.13 8.01
N GLY A 55 19.94 1.67 8.63
CA GLY A 55 19.36 2.24 9.84
C GLY A 55 18.51 3.50 9.60
N GLN A 56 18.21 3.86 8.35
CA GLN A 56 17.35 5.00 8.02
C GLN A 56 15.88 4.63 8.15
N LEU A 57 15.07 5.55 8.67
CA LEU A 57 13.62 5.35 8.75
C LEU A 57 12.98 5.49 7.36
N LYS A 58 12.27 4.45 6.92
CA LYS A 58 11.51 4.40 5.68
C LYS A 58 10.03 4.16 5.96
N HIS A 59 9.17 4.69 5.09
CA HIS A 59 7.72 4.53 5.24
C HIS A 59 7.22 3.49 4.25
N HIS A 60 7.11 2.24 4.71
CA HIS A 60 6.66 1.11 3.90
C HIS A 60 5.15 1.17 3.70
N ILE A 61 4.71 1.05 2.47
CA ILE A 61 3.30 1.04 2.13
C ILE A 61 2.76 -0.38 2.30
N THR A 62 1.63 -0.55 2.97
CA THR A 62 1.04 -1.88 3.25
C THR A 62 -0.30 -2.09 2.53
N GLU A 63 -1.31 -1.26 2.82
CA GLU A 63 -2.69 -1.42 2.36
C GLU A 63 -3.36 -0.06 2.10
N VAL A 64 -4.46 -0.06 1.34
CA VAL A 64 -5.34 1.10 1.15
C VAL A 64 -6.68 0.79 1.81
N GLY A 65 -7.00 1.45 2.92
CA GLY A 65 -8.24 1.23 3.67
C GLY A 65 -8.33 -0.22 4.13
N SER A 66 -9.23 -1.00 3.53
CA SER A 66 -9.37 -2.45 3.79
C SER A 66 -9.01 -3.30 2.57
N MET A 67 -8.15 -2.79 1.69
CA MET A 67 -7.77 -3.41 0.41
C MET A 67 -6.26 -3.57 0.31
N ASN A 68 -5.82 -4.65 -0.36
CA ASN A 68 -4.45 -4.76 -0.82
C ASN A 68 -4.15 -3.70 -1.89
N VAL A 69 -2.87 -3.34 -2.05
CA VAL A 69 -2.42 -2.31 -2.99
C VAL A 69 -1.46 -2.91 -4.02
N PHE A 70 -1.63 -2.49 -5.27
CA PHE A 70 -0.71 -2.79 -6.37
C PHE A 70 -0.18 -1.48 -6.94
N PHE A 71 1.11 -1.48 -7.29
CA PHE A 71 1.80 -0.39 -7.95
C PHE A 71 2.18 -0.84 -9.35
N VAL A 72 1.96 0.04 -10.33
CA VAL A 72 2.42 -0.17 -11.69
C VAL A 72 3.56 0.81 -11.92
N PHE A 73 4.75 0.28 -12.18
CA PHE A 73 5.93 1.03 -12.56
C PHE A 73 6.28 0.71 -14.00
N GLU A 74 6.57 1.75 -14.79
CA GLU A 74 6.96 1.61 -16.19
C GLU A 74 8.19 2.46 -16.46
N ASP A 75 9.25 1.81 -16.91
CA ASP A 75 10.51 2.45 -17.29
C ASP A 75 11.01 1.87 -18.63
N ASP A 76 12.20 2.27 -19.07
CA ASP A 76 12.81 1.80 -20.33
C ASP A 76 13.05 0.28 -20.37
N ARG A 77 12.98 -0.40 -19.23
CA ARG A 77 13.14 -1.86 -19.09
C ARG A 77 11.80 -2.60 -19.15
N GLY A 78 10.68 -1.88 -19.14
CA GLY A 78 9.32 -2.42 -19.24
C GLY A 78 8.46 -2.14 -18.02
N VAL A 79 7.45 -2.99 -17.83
CA VAL A 79 6.42 -2.82 -16.78
C VAL A 79 6.65 -3.77 -15.61
N GLU A 80 6.75 -3.21 -14.40
CA GLU A 80 6.74 -3.92 -13.11
C GLU A 80 5.41 -3.67 -12.40
N ILE A 81 4.75 -4.75 -11.95
CA ILE A 81 3.61 -4.68 -11.05
C ILE A 81 4.05 -5.18 -9.68
N ALA A 82 4.15 -4.26 -8.72
CA ALA A 82 4.60 -4.54 -7.36
C ALA A 82 3.43 -4.54 -6.36
N THR A 83 3.46 -5.44 -5.38
CA THR A 83 2.55 -5.43 -4.22
C THR A 83 3.37 -5.77 -2.96
N PRO A 84 3.05 -5.17 -1.80
CA PRO A 84 3.64 -5.58 -0.53
C PRO A 84 3.41 -7.07 -0.23
N PRO A 85 4.36 -7.77 0.41
CA PRO A 85 4.22 -9.16 0.80
C PRO A 85 3.28 -9.31 2.02
N THR A 86 2.65 -10.47 2.17
CA THR A 86 1.65 -10.75 3.23
C THR A 86 2.25 -11.15 4.58
N LYS A 87 3.40 -10.57 4.97
CA LYS A 87 4.18 -10.92 6.18
C LYS A 87 3.46 -10.49 7.47
N ASP A 88 2.42 -11.20 7.89
CA ASP A 88 1.62 -11.05 9.14
C ASP A 88 0.92 -9.70 9.34
N ILE A 89 1.24 -8.69 8.54
CA ILE A 89 0.74 -7.31 8.64
C ILE A 89 -0.29 -7.02 7.55
N VAL A 90 -0.08 -7.58 6.36
CA VAL A 90 -0.96 -7.41 5.20
C VAL A 90 -1.85 -8.63 5.05
N LEU A 91 -3.17 -8.42 4.89
CA LEU A 91 -4.13 -9.51 4.77
C LEU A 91 -3.92 -10.26 3.44
N PRO A 92 -3.84 -11.61 3.44
CA PRO A 92 -3.78 -12.40 2.21
C PRO A 92 -5.15 -12.42 1.50
N GLY A 93 -5.45 -11.36 0.74
CA GLY A 93 -6.72 -11.22 0.03
C GLY A 93 -6.87 -12.15 -1.17
N ILE A 94 -8.06 -12.73 -1.35
CA ILE A 94 -8.39 -13.62 -2.49
C ILE A 94 -8.26 -12.87 -3.83
N THR A 95 -8.70 -11.60 -3.87
CA THR A 95 -8.57 -10.77 -5.08
C THR A 95 -7.11 -10.52 -5.43
N ARG A 96 -6.25 -10.27 -4.43
CA ARG A 96 -4.80 -10.12 -4.63
C ARG A 96 -4.19 -11.38 -5.22
N ASP A 97 -4.47 -12.54 -4.63
CA ASP A 97 -3.99 -13.84 -5.13
C ASP A 97 -4.46 -14.11 -6.56
N SER A 98 -5.74 -13.83 -6.86
CA SER A 98 -6.29 -13.98 -8.20
C SER A 98 -5.60 -13.08 -9.22
N VAL A 99 -5.35 -11.81 -8.86
CA VAL A 99 -4.62 -10.85 -9.71
C VAL A 99 -3.19 -11.30 -9.96
N LEU A 100 -2.46 -11.74 -8.93
CA LEU A 100 -1.10 -12.26 -9.07
C LEU A 100 -1.03 -13.47 -10.00
N LYS A 101 -1.97 -14.40 -9.88
CA LYS A 101 -2.07 -15.57 -10.78
C LYS A 101 -2.32 -15.18 -12.23
N ILE A 102 -3.24 -14.24 -12.47
CA ILE A 102 -3.56 -13.77 -13.82
C ILE A 102 -2.35 -13.06 -14.44
N LEU A 103 -1.73 -12.14 -13.71
CA LEU A 103 -0.58 -11.36 -14.21
C LEU A 103 0.67 -12.22 -14.39
N GLY A 104 0.85 -13.24 -13.56
CA GLY A 104 1.97 -14.18 -13.67
C GLY A 104 1.81 -15.22 -14.78
N ALA A 105 0.59 -15.43 -15.31
CA ALA A 105 0.32 -16.51 -16.26
C ALA A 105 0.83 -16.25 -17.68
N ASP A 106 0.85 -14.99 -18.14
CA ASP A 106 1.23 -14.66 -19.52
C ASP A 106 2.66 -14.16 -19.69
N GLY A 107 3.37 -13.91 -18.59
CA GLY A 107 4.78 -13.49 -18.58
C GLY A 107 5.05 -12.12 -19.22
N LYS A 108 4.01 -11.34 -19.54
CA LYS A 108 4.17 -10.06 -20.24
C LYS A 108 4.62 -8.93 -19.33
N VAL A 109 4.39 -9.07 -18.02
CA VAL A 109 4.72 -8.07 -17.01
C VAL A 109 5.53 -8.72 -15.89
N ARG A 110 6.47 -7.96 -15.32
CA ARG A 110 7.21 -8.42 -14.15
C ARG A 110 6.34 -8.24 -12.92
N VAL A 111 5.93 -9.35 -12.30
CA VAL A 111 5.17 -9.31 -11.03
C VAL A 111 6.14 -9.50 -9.87
N SER A 112 6.10 -8.60 -8.88
CA SER A 112 6.98 -8.65 -7.71
C SER A 112 6.21 -8.47 -6.39
N GLU A 113 6.30 -9.46 -5.52
CA GLU A 113 5.87 -9.32 -4.13
C GLU A 113 7.02 -8.76 -3.29
N ARG A 114 7.08 -7.42 -3.16
CA ARG A 114 8.16 -6.71 -2.47
C ARG A 114 7.65 -5.48 -1.74
N ASP A 115 8.41 -5.05 -0.75
CA ASP A 115 8.13 -3.79 -0.06
C ASP A 115 8.27 -2.61 -1.04
N VAL A 116 7.34 -1.67 -0.94
CA VAL A 116 7.35 -0.39 -1.67
C VAL A 116 7.27 0.72 -0.65
N THR A 117 8.20 1.67 -0.72
CA THR A 117 8.25 2.79 0.23
C THR A 117 7.65 4.05 -0.37
N MET A 118 7.19 4.97 0.48
CA MET A 118 6.76 6.30 0.03
C MET A 118 7.88 7.04 -0.69
N GLU A 119 9.11 6.87 -0.23
CA GLU A 119 10.29 7.47 -0.83
C GLU A 119 10.49 6.99 -2.27
N GLU A 120 10.44 5.66 -2.50
CA GLU A 120 10.51 5.08 -3.86
C GLU A 120 9.35 5.57 -4.73
N LEU A 121 8.13 5.52 -4.21
CA LEU A 121 6.94 5.93 -4.98
C LEU A 121 7.02 7.39 -5.44
N LEU A 122 7.49 8.29 -4.56
CA LEU A 122 7.67 9.71 -4.88
C LEU A 122 8.83 9.95 -5.85
N GLU A 123 9.90 9.16 -5.77
CA GLU A 123 10.99 9.21 -6.73
C GLU A 123 10.53 8.79 -8.13
N ARG A 124 9.89 7.62 -8.25
CA ARG A 124 9.38 7.11 -9.53
C ARG A 124 8.28 8.00 -10.12
N TYR A 125 7.42 8.56 -9.27
CA TYR A 125 6.43 9.55 -9.71
C TYR A 125 7.09 10.79 -10.34
N ARG A 126 8.16 11.32 -9.73
CA ARG A 126 8.92 12.45 -10.28
C ARG A 126 9.59 12.10 -11.62
N ARG A 127 9.99 10.84 -11.82
CA ARG A 127 10.55 10.32 -13.08
C ARG A 127 9.49 10.00 -14.14
N ARG A 128 8.20 10.15 -13.83
CA ARG A 128 7.06 9.75 -14.69
C ARG A 128 7.00 8.25 -14.97
N GLU A 129 7.59 7.44 -14.09
CA GLU A 129 7.57 5.97 -14.17
C GLU A 129 6.31 5.37 -13.52
N VAL A 130 5.31 6.19 -13.19
CA VAL A 130 4.05 5.76 -12.56
C VAL A 130 2.90 6.10 -13.52
N PRO A 131 2.66 5.27 -14.56
CA PRO A 131 1.73 5.57 -15.65
C PRO A 131 0.27 5.63 -15.18
N ALA A 132 -0.06 4.87 -14.13
CA ALA A 132 -1.36 4.92 -13.47
C ALA A 132 -1.13 4.97 -11.96
N LEU A 133 -1.22 6.17 -11.38
CA LEU A 133 -1.23 6.33 -9.93
C LEU A 133 -2.46 5.59 -9.36
N VAL A 134 -2.24 4.40 -8.81
CA VAL A 134 -3.16 3.59 -7.98
C VAL A 134 -4.61 3.59 -8.50
N ARG A 135 -4.85 2.90 -9.62
CA ARG A 135 -6.23 2.71 -10.15
C ARG A 135 -6.90 1.45 -9.61
N LEU A 136 -6.90 1.30 -8.28
CA LEU A 136 -7.92 0.54 -7.55
C LEU A 136 -8.33 1.37 -6.32
N TYR A 137 -9.35 2.21 -6.50
CA TYR A 137 -10.12 2.95 -5.49
C TYR A 137 -9.37 3.83 -4.46
N ALA A 138 -8.24 4.43 -4.81
CA ALA A 138 -7.67 5.55 -4.05
C ALA A 138 -7.89 6.86 -4.83
N LEU A 139 -9.15 7.26 -4.99
CA LEU A 139 -9.50 8.53 -5.62
C LEU A 139 -8.98 9.68 -4.76
N LEU A 140 -7.93 10.33 -5.27
CA LEU A 140 -7.51 11.67 -4.94
C LEU A 140 -8.72 12.62 -5.02
N LYS A 141 -8.74 13.60 -4.10
CA LYS A 141 -9.80 14.60 -3.89
C LYS A 141 -10.62 14.90 -5.14
N VAL A 142 -11.95 14.84 -4.99
CA VAL A 142 -12.90 15.48 -5.90
C VAL A 142 -12.59 16.97 -5.99
#